data_AF-W4AQY8-F1
#
_entry.id   AF-W4AQY8-F1
#
_cell.length_a   1.000
_cell.length_b   1.000
_cell.length_c   1.000
_cell.angle_alpha   90.00
_cell.angle_beta   90.00
_cell.angle_gamma   90.00
#
_symmetry.space_group_name_H-M   'P 1'
#
loop_
_entity.id
_entity.type
_entity.pdbx_description
1 polymer ?
#
loop_
_entity_poly.entity_id
_entity_poly.type
_entity_poly.pdbx_seq_one_letter_code
_entity_poly.pdbx_strand_id
1 'polypeptide(L)'
;MNNQEWAKDIKPFEWEELDGKTLQIRAGKHEGVMIVVGYDQETKDTFVLHEEFSTPPAPTIKPGDKVRHSKYGYGDVKKISAWVWFLDGPEYKSIPPKDLEVVE
;
A
#
# COMPACT_ATOMS: atom_id res chain seq x y z
N MET A 1 5.76 5.97 -29.43
CA MET A 1 6.66 6.67 -28.48
C MET A 1 6.41 6.06 -27.11
N ASN A 2 7.47 5.65 -26.41
CA ASN A 2 7.33 5.04 -25.08
C ASN A 2 7.03 6.18 -24.07
N ASN A 3 5.77 6.34 -23.69
CA ASN A 3 5.23 7.55 -23.04
C ASN A 3 5.65 7.76 -21.57
N GLN A 4 6.76 7.18 -21.12
CA GLN A 4 7.13 7.14 -19.68
C GLN A 4 8.61 7.48 -19.40
N GLU A 5 9.37 7.98 -20.38
CA GLU A 5 10.77 8.40 -20.13
C GLU A 5 10.89 9.56 -19.13
N TRP A 6 9.82 10.33 -18.92
CA TRP A 6 9.78 11.46 -17.99
C TRP A 6 9.85 11.05 -16.51
N ALA A 7 9.64 9.79 -16.17
CA ALA A 7 9.64 9.30 -14.79
C ALA A 7 11.02 8.84 -14.28
N LYS A 8 12.08 8.92 -15.11
CA LYS A 8 13.41 8.38 -14.78
C LYS A 8 14.19 9.23 -13.75
N ASP A 9 13.83 10.50 -13.57
CA ASP A 9 14.58 11.47 -12.75
C ASP A 9 13.68 12.17 -11.72
N ILE A 10 12.88 11.39 -11.00
CA ILE A 10 12.06 11.90 -9.89
C ILE A 10 12.97 12.22 -8.70
N LYS A 11 12.89 13.46 -8.19
CA LYS A 11 13.64 13.89 -7.02
C LYS A 11 12.74 13.92 -5.77
N PRO A 12 13.27 13.54 -4.58
CA PRO A 12 12.62 13.86 -3.33
C PRO A 12 12.60 15.38 -3.15
N PHE A 13 11.55 15.91 -2.50
CA PHE A 13 11.39 17.34 -2.21
C PHE A 13 10.61 17.51 -0.90
N GLU A 14 10.71 18.70 -0.31
CA GLU A 14 9.86 19.14 0.80
C GLU A 14 8.76 20.08 0.29
N TRP A 15 7.58 20.06 0.90
CA TRP A 15 6.42 20.80 0.39
C TRP A 15 6.65 22.31 0.29
N GLU A 16 7.43 22.87 1.20
CA GLU A 16 7.82 24.28 1.24
C GLU A 16 8.62 24.71 0.00
N GLU A 17 9.33 23.79 -0.64
CA GLU A 17 10.09 24.06 -1.88
C GLU A 17 9.18 24.29 -3.09
N LEU A 18 7.91 23.89 -2.99
CA LEU A 18 6.89 24.09 -4.02
C LEU A 18 6.01 25.32 -3.77
N ASP A 19 6.13 25.99 -2.63
CA ASP A 19 5.31 27.16 -2.33
C ASP A 19 5.55 28.29 -3.33
N GLY A 20 4.46 28.82 -3.90
CA GLY A 20 4.51 29.83 -4.96
C GLY A 20 4.96 29.33 -6.35
N LYS A 21 5.31 28.04 -6.52
CA LYS A 21 5.66 27.48 -7.83
C LYS A 21 4.43 27.12 -8.66
N THR A 22 4.55 27.30 -9.98
CA THR A 22 3.55 26.82 -10.94
C THR A 22 4.06 25.55 -11.61
N LEU A 23 3.37 24.44 -11.40
CA LEU A 23 3.74 23.12 -11.94
C LEU A 23 2.76 22.67 -13.01
N GLN A 24 3.27 22.04 -14.07
CA GLN A 24 2.45 21.30 -15.02
C GLN A 24 2.14 19.91 -14.46
N ILE A 25 0.87 19.64 -14.18
CA ILE A 25 0.44 18.33 -13.66
C ILE A 25 0.44 17.29 -14.79
N ARG A 26 1.01 16.11 -14.50
CA ARG A 26 0.93 14.92 -15.34
C ARG A 26 0.52 13.74 -14.47
N ALA A 27 -0.39 12.91 -14.97
CA ALA A 27 -0.80 11.67 -14.32
C ALA A 27 -0.52 10.49 -15.26
N GLY A 28 -0.03 9.39 -14.70
CA GLY A 28 0.30 8.21 -15.47
C GLY A 28 0.60 7.00 -14.58
N LYS A 29 0.78 5.85 -15.23
CA LYS A 29 1.16 4.62 -14.54
C LYS A 29 2.67 4.45 -14.63
N HIS A 30 3.39 4.32 -13.52
CA HIS A 30 4.82 4.03 -13.47
C HIS A 30 5.05 2.79 -12.61
N GLU A 31 5.79 1.80 -13.12
CA GLU A 31 6.06 0.53 -12.43
C GLU A 31 4.82 -0.19 -11.86
N GLY A 32 3.67 -0.05 -12.53
CA GLY A 32 2.41 -0.66 -12.07
C GLY A 32 1.58 0.22 -11.12
N VAL A 33 2.13 1.33 -10.63
CA VAL A 33 1.53 2.26 -9.66
C VAL A 33 0.98 3.49 -10.40
N MET A 34 -0.19 3.99 -9.99
CA MET A 34 -0.70 5.27 -10.48
C MET A 34 0.04 6.40 -9.75
N ILE A 35 0.68 7.28 -10.52
CA ILE A 35 1.42 8.42 -9.98
C ILE A 35 0.90 9.73 -10.58
N VAL A 36 0.89 10.77 -9.76
CA VAL A 36 0.67 12.16 -10.17
C VAL A 36 1.95 12.93 -9.90
N VAL A 37 2.48 13.57 -10.93
CA VAL A 37 3.69 14.38 -10.82
C VAL A 37 3.44 15.83 -11.21
N GLY A 38 4.19 16.72 -10.58
CA GLY A 38 4.33 18.11 -10.98
C GLY A 38 5.62 18.29 -11.75
N TYR A 39 5.53 18.86 -12.95
CA TYR A 39 6.69 19.22 -13.76
C TYR A 39 6.93 20.73 -13.70
N ASP A 40 8.08 21.14 -13.18
CA ASP A 40 8.50 22.53 -13.17
C ASP A 40 9.10 22.89 -14.53
N GLN A 41 8.44 23.79 -15.25
CA GLN A 41 8.89 24.16 -16.60
C GLN A 41 10.13 25.04 -16.60
N GLU A 42 10.43 25.73 -15.49
CA GLU A 42 11.59 26.61 -15.35
C GLU A 42 12.84 25.78 -15.04
N THR A 43 12.81 24.97 -13.99
CA THR A 43 13.96 24.16 -13.56
C THR A 43 14.08 22.83 -14.31
N LYS A 44 13.02 22.42 -15.01
CA LYS A 44 12.89 21.11 -15.69
C LYS A 44 12.84 19.92 -14.73
N ASP A 45 12.61 20.15 -13.44
CA ASP A 45 12.48 19.10 -12.44
C ASP A 45 11.10 18.44 -12.46
N THR A 46 11.06 17.16 -12.03
CA THR A 46 9.83 16.39 -11.85
C THR A 46 9.68 15.98 -10.38
N PHE A 47 8.55 16.32 -9.79
CA PHE A 47 8.21 16.09 -8.39
C PHE A 47 7.03 15.13 -8.27
N VAL A 48 7.11 14.15 -7.39
CA VAL A 48 5.98 13.23 -7.13
C VAL A 48 5.01 13.84 -6.13
N LEU A 49 3.82 14.21 -6.60
CA LEU A 49 2.80 14.84 -5.76
C LEU A 49 1.90 13.80 -5.08
N HIS A 50 1.70 12.64 -5.73
CA HIS A 50 0.91 11.55 -5.18
C HIS A 50 1.31 10.21 -5.79
N GLU A 51 1.43 9.18 -4.95
CA GLU A 51 1.56 7.78 -5.37
C GLU A 51 0.43 6.97 -4.75
N GLU A 52 -0.40 6.36 -5.58
CA GLU A 52 -1.43 5.44 -5.11
C GLU A 52 -0.87 4.02 -5.13
N PHE A 53 -0.27 3.60 -4.02
CA PHE A 53 -0.01 2.19 -3.80
C PHE A 53 -1.35 1.50 -3.64
N SER A 54 -1.72 0.68 -4.62
CA SER A 54 -2.82 -0.29 -4.48
C SER A 54 -2.43 -1.27 -3.38
N THR A 55 -2.72 -0.93 -2.13
CA THR A 55 -2.73 -1.91 -1.06
C THR A 55 -3.83 -2.90 -1.39
N PRO A 56 -3.53 -4.20 -1.56
CA PRO A 56 -4.58 -5.17 -1.75
C PRO A 56 -5.55 -5.04 -0.57
N PRO A 57 -6.87 -5.05 -0.81
CA PRO A 57 -7.84 -4.94 0.27
C PRO A 57 -7.52 -6.02 1.30
N ALA A 58 -7.55 -5.64 2.58
CA ALA A 58 -7.36 -6.61 3.65
C ALA A 58 -8.35 -7.78 3.44
N PRO A 59 -7.91 -9.03 3.62
CA PRO A 59 -8.78 -10.18 3.39
C PRO A 59 -10.05 -10.02 4.23
N THR A 60 -11.20 -10.33 3.64
CA THR A 60 -12.48 -10.29 4.35
C THR A 60 -12.59 -11.53 5.23
N ILE A 61 -12.18 -11.39 6.49
CA ILE A 61 -12.18 -12.48 7.47
C ILE A 61 -13.49 -12.46 8.29
N LYS A 62 -14.12 -13.63 8.43
CA LYS A 62 -15.36 -13.84 9.18
C LYS A 62 -15.16 -14.86 10.31
N PRO A 63 -16.00 -14.84 11.36
CA PRO A 63 -16.00 -15.89 12.38
C PRO A 63 -16.29 -17.24 11.74
N GLY A 64 -15.48 -18.25 12.05
CA GLY A 64 -15.54 -19.57 11.46
C GLY A 64 -14.55 -19.81 10.32
N ASP A 65 -13.93 -18.75 9.77
CA ASP A 65 -12.87 -18.91 8.77
C ASP A 65 -11.64 -19.55 9.41
N LYS A 66 -11.00 -20.44 8.65
CA LYS A 66 -9.65 -20.92 8.95
C LYS A 66 -8.64 -19.95 8.37
N VAL A 67 -7.62 -19.63 9.15
CA VAL A 67 -6.57 -18.70 8.76
C VAL A 67 -5.19 -19.27 9.02
N ARG A 68 -4.21 -18.78 8.29
CA ARG A 68 -2.79 -19.04 8.49
C ARG A 68 -2.08 -17.75 8.85
N HIS A 69 -1.19 -17.83 9.83
CA HIS A 69 -0.25 -16.77 10.18
C HIS A 69 1.18 -17.30 10.08
N SER A 70 2.08 -16.53 9.47
CA SER A 70 3.47 -16.94 9.20
C SER A 70 4.23 -17.42 10.46
N LYS A 71 3.96 -16.80 11.61
CA LYS A 71 4.59 -17.14 12.90
C LYS A 71 3.84 -18.19 13.73
N TYR A 72 2.51 -18.27 13.60
CA TYR A 72 1.66 -19.02 14.54
C TYR A 72 0.97 -20.22 13.91
N GLY A 73 1.19 -20.47 12.61
CA GLY A 73 0.59 -21.59 11.90
C GLY A 73 -0.90 -21.36 11.64
N TYR A 74 -1.68 -22.42 11.75
CA TYR A 74 -3.12 -22.42 11.44
C TYR A 74 -3.97 -22.10 12.66
N GLY A 75 -5.06 -21.37 12.45
CA GLY A 75 -6.01 -21.04 13.50
C GLY A 75 -7.42 -20.80 13.00
N ASP A 76 -8.36 -20.79 13.95
CA ASP A 76 -9.77 -20.56 13.71
C ASP A 76 -10.18 -19.17 14.21
N VAL A 77 -10.88 -18.41 13.37
CA VAL A 77 -11.36 -17.08 13.72
C VAL A 77 -12.63 -17.18 14.57
N LYS A 78 -12.62 -16.60 15.77
CA LYS A 78 -13.82 -16.60 16.64
C LYS A 78 -14.61 -15.30 16.63
N LYS A 79 -13.97 -14.15 16.43
CA LYS A 79 -14.65 -12.83 16.43
C LYS A 79 -13.95 -11.82 15.51
N ILE A 80 -14.75 -11.01 14.81
CA ILE A 80 -14.29 -9.90 13.98
C ILE A 80 -13.80 -8.75 14.89
N SER A 81 -12.56 -8.86 15.31
CA SER A 81 -11.68 -7.83 15.88
C SER A 81 -10.41 -8.54 16.37
N ALA A 82 -9.83 -9.35 15.48
CA ALA A 82 -8.52 -9.99 15.64
C ALA A 82 -8.41 -11.22 16.58
N TRP A 83 -9.47 -11.81 17.14
CA TRP A 83 -9.34 -12.97 18.05
C TRP A 83 -9.24 -14.28 17.27
N VAL A 84 -8.01 -14.73 17.02
CA VAL A 84 -7.71 -16.01 16.37
C VAL A 84 -7.19 -17.02 17.39
N TRP A 85 -7.77 -18.21 17.38
CA TRP A 85 -7.26 -19.36 18.14
C TRP A 85 -6.30 -20.15 17.26
N PHE A 86 -5.00 -20.14 17.56
CA PHE A 86 -4.01 -20.92 16.83
C PHE A 86 -3.82 -22.28 17.50
N LEU A 87 -3.81 -23.36 16.70
CA LEU A 87 -3.78 -24.74 17.19
C LEU A 87 -2.54 -25.06 18.06
N ASP A 88 -1.47 -24.29 17.92
CA ASP A 88 -0.19 -24.48 18.63
C ASP A 88 -0.04 -23.62 19.91
N GLY A 89 -1.09 -22.95 20.39
CA GLY A 89 -1.01 -22.08 21.58
C GLY A 89 -2.20 -22.21 22.55
N PRO A 90 -1.98 -22.06 23.88
CA PRO A 90 -3.06 -22.15 24.87
C PRO A 90 -3.96 -20.90 24.94
N GLU A 91 -3.71 -19.88 24.11
CA GLU A 91 -4.31 -18.55 24.25
C GLU A 91 -4.69 -17.94 22.90
N TYR A 92 -5.76 -17.14 22.92
CA TYR A 92 -6.17 -16.31 21.80
C TYR A 92 -5.12 -15.23 21.51
N LYS A 93 -4.88 -14.95 20.23
CA LYS A 93 -4.02 -13.85 19.80
C LYS A 93 -4.82 -12.83 19.03
N SER A 94 -4.59 -11.55 19.36
CA SER A 94 -5.07 -10.40 18.60
C SER A 94 -4.16 -10.15 17.39
N ILE A 95 -4.52 -10.68 16.22
CA ILE A 95 -3.76 -10.50 14.96
C ILE A 95 -4.52 -9.61 13.94
N PRO A 96 -3.89 -8.56 13.38
CA PRO A 96 -4.48 -7.76 12.31
C PRO A 96 -4.86 -8.61 11.09
N PRO A 97 -6.03 -8.37 10.43
CA PRO A 97 -6.45 -9.15 9.26
C PRO A 97 -5.44 -9.18 8.11
N LYS A 98 -4.66 -8.12 7.93
CA LYS A 98 -3.61 -8.03 6.90
C LYS A 98 -2.48 -9.06 7.07
N ASP A 99 -2.30 -9.59 8.28
CA ASP A 99 -1.24 -10.55 8.60
C ASP A 99 -1.76 -12.00 8.57
N LEU A 100 -3.01 -12.21 8.14
CA LEU A 100 -3.70 -13.49 8.08
C LEU A 100 -4.06 -13.85 6.65
N GLU A 101 -3.83 -15.11 6.29
CA GLU A 101 -4.28 -15.69 5.02
C GLU A 101 -5.48 -16.60 5.30
N VAL A 102 -6.63 -16.37 4.65
CA VAL A 102 -7.77 -17.29 4.74
C VAL A 102 -7.44 -18.57 3.98
N VAL A 103 -7.66 -19.72 4.61
CA VAL A 103 -7.44 -21.05 4.02
C VAL A 103 -8.77 -21.80 4.00
N GLU A 104 -9.06 -22.50 2.90
CA GLU A 104 -10.27 -23.34 2.73
C GLU A 104 -10.22 -24.62 3.60
#